data_AF-A0A951VRE5-F1
#
_entry.id   AF-A0A951VRE5-F1
#
_cell.length_a   1.000
_cell.length_b   1.000
_cell.length_c   1.000
_cell.angle_alpha   90.00
_cell.angle_beta   90.00
_cell.angle_gamma   90.00
#
_symmetry.space_group_name_H-M   'P 1'
#
loop_
_entity.id
_entity.type
_entity.pdbx_description
1 polymer ?
#
loop_
_entity_poly.entity_id
_entity_poly.type
_entity_poly.pdbx_seq_one_letter_code
_entity_poly.pdbx_strand_id
1 'polypeptide(L)' 'MLWWWFWVSVLVVIPLWRVFRRAGFNPAWSLIVLIPWVGGPVALAILALAPWPVQDARGSLP' A
#
# COMPACT_ATOMS: atom_id res chain seq x y z
N MET A 1 20.91 3.56 -17.17
CA MET A 1 20.56 2.97 -15.86
C MET A 1 19.28 3.54 -15.23
N LEU A 2 19.05 4.86 -15.23
CA LEU A 2 17.90 5.50 -14.54
C LEU A 2 16.51 5.04 -15.06
N TRP A 3 16.44 4.58 -16.31
CA TRP A 3 15.19 4.15 -16.94
C TRP A 3 14.55 2.92 -16.29
N TRP A 4 15.38 2.01 -15.75
CA TRP A 4 14.93 0.82 -15.03
C TRP A 4 14.18 1.17 -13.75
N TRP A 5 14.65 2.20 -13.04
CA TRP A 5 14.04 2.66 -11.79
C TRP A 5 12.62 3.14 -12.00
N PHE A 6 12.35 3.79 -13.14
CA PHE A 6 11.01 4.24 -13.48
C PHE A 6 10.05 3.06 -13.66
N TRP A 7 10.47 2.04 -14.41
CA TRP A 7 9.68 0.84 -14.64
C TRP A 7 9.38 0.08 -13.34
N VAL A 8 10.37 -0.08 -12.46
CA VAL A 8 10.17 -0.73 -11.15
C VAL A 8 9.20 0.06 -10.28
N SER A 9 9.34 1.38 -10.19
CA SER A 9 8.42 2.22 -9.42
C SER A 9 6.99 2.11 -9.93
N VAL A 10 6.77 2.13 -11.24
CA VAL A 10 5.43 1.94 -11.83
C VAL A 10 4.86 0.56 -11.51
N LEU A 11 5.68 -0.49 -11.61
CA LEU A 11 5.27 -1.87 -11.35
C LEU A 11 4.91 -2.10 -9.87
N VAL A 12 5.52 -1.36 -8.95
CA VAL A 12 5.19 -1.37 -7.51
C VAL A 12 3.99 -0.49 -7.18
N VAL A 13 3.84 0.68 -7.81
CA VAL A 13 2.74 1.62 -7.55
C VAL A 13 1.39 0.99 -7.90
N ILE A 14 1.28 0.28 -9.02
CA ILE A 14 0.01 -0.33 -9.47
C ILE A 14 -0.61 -1.30 -8.45
N PRO A 15 0.12 -2.33 -7.94
CA PRO A 15 -0.43 -3.24 -6.94
C PRO A 15 -0.69 -2.50 -5.62
N LEU A 16 0.16 -1.55 -5.23
CA LEU A 16 -0.03 -0.79 -4.01
C LEU A 16 -1.31 0.06 -4.06
N TRP A 17 -1.57 0.71 -5.19
CA TRP A 17 -2.81 1.44 -5.45
C TRP A 17 -4.01 0.51 -5.30
N ARG A 18 -3.98 -0.69 -5.89
CA ARG A 18 -5.04 -1.69 -5.72
C ARG A 18 -5.25 -2.07 -4.26
N VAL A 19 -4.17 -2.23 -3.50
CA VAL A 19 -4.23 -2.61 -2.08
C VAL A 19 -4.80 -1.48 -1.22
N PHE A 20 -4.35 -0.23 -1.38
CA PHE A 20 -4.93 0.93 -0.68
C PHE A 20 -6.42 1.09 -0.98
N ARG A 21 -6.81 0.93 -2.26
CA ARG A 21 -8.22 0.98 -2.66
C ARG A 21 -9.06 -0.13 -2.02
N ARG A 22 -8.51 -1.34 -1.91
CA ARG A 22 -9.17 -2.48 -1.24
C ARG A 22 -9.26 -2.30 0.27
N ALA A 23 -8.28 -1.66 0.88
CA ALA A 23 -8.26 -1.34 2.29
C ALA A 23 -9.16 -0.13 2.64
N GLY A 24 -9.85 0.47 1.67
CA GLY A 24 -10.74 1.62 1.89
C GLY A 24 -10.04 2.97 2.01
N PHE A 25 -8.72 3.03 1.80
CA PHE A 25 -7.95 4.26 1.82
C PHE A 25 -7.97 4.97 0.46
N ASN A 26 -7.73 6.29 0.49
CA ASN A 26 -7.57 7.07 -0.73
C ASN A 26 -6.33 6.57 -1.51
N PRO A 27 -6.48 6.08 -2.75
CA PRO A 27 -5.36 5.57 -3.53
C PRO A 27 -4.25 6.60 -3.81
N ALA A 28 -4.52 7.90 -3.65
CA ALA A 28 -3.50 8.94 -3.70
C ALA A 28 -2.34 8.70 -2.71
N TRP A 29 -2.57 7.96 -1.60
CA TRP A 29 -1.52 7.56 -0.66
C TRP A 29 -0.45 6.67 -1.30
N SER A 30 -0.74 5.96 -2.39
CA SER A 30 0.25 5.19 -3.15
C SER A 30 1.30 6.06 -3.86
N LEU A 31 1.02 7.35 -4.11
CA LEU A 31 2.02 8.27 -4.68
C LEU A 31 3.20 8.52 -3.73
N ILE A 32 3.05 8.27 -2.42
CA ILE A 32 4.18 8.35 -1.48
C ILE A 32 5.33 7.41 -1.90
N VAL A 33 5.04 6.30 -2.59
CA VAL A 33 6.06 5.37 -3.11
C VAL A 33 6.92 5.95 -4.23
N LEU A 34 6.48 7.06 -4.86
CA LEU A 34 7.34 7.81 -5.78
C LEU A 34 8.52 8.47 -5.06
N ILE A 35 8.46 8.63 -3.73
CA ILE A 35 9.60 9.04 -2.90
C ILE A 35 10.49 7.82 -2.67
N PRO A 36 11.67 7.72 -3.30
CA PRO A 36 12.55 6.59 -3.11
C PRO A 36 12.99 6.51 -1.64
N TRP A 37 13.23 5.28 -1.16
CA TRP A 37 13.66 4.96 0.21
C TRP A 37 12.61 5.13 1.31
N VAL A 38 11.85 6.22 1.30
CA VAL A 38 10.88 6.53 2.38
C VAL A 38 9.48 6.02 2.03
N GLY A 39 9.13 6.03 0.75
CA GLY A 39 7.76 5.80 0.32
C GLY A 39 7.24 4.38 0.59
N GLY A 40 8.07 3.38 0.29
CA GLY A 40 7.74 1.97 0.53
C GLY A 40 7.48 1.65 2.00
N PRO A 41 8.42 1.96 2.93
CA PRO A 41 8.23 1.76 4.35
C PRO A 41 6.99 2.45 4.91
N VAL A 42 6.72 3.70 4.52
CA VAL A 42 5.54 4.44 4.96
C VAL A 42 4.26 3.77 4.47
N ALA A 43 4.20 3.35 3.21
CA ALA A 43 3.04 2.67 2.68
C ALA A 43 2.76 1.33 3.39
N LEU A 44 3.81 0.56 3.67
CA LEU A 44 3.72 -0.67 4.46
C LEU A 44 3.26 -0.39 5.90
N ALA A 45 3.78 0.65 6.54
CA ALA A 45 3.38 1.05 7.88
C ALA A 45 1.89 1.43 7.94
N ILE A 46 1.40 2.22 6.98
CA ILE A 46 -0.03 2.56 6.88
C ILE A 46 -0.87 1.29 6.74
N LEU A 47 -0.45 0.36 5.87
CA LEU A 47 -1.18 -0.87 5.62
C LEU A 47 -1.15 -1.85 6.80
N ALA A 48 -0.04 -1.89 7.55
CA ALA A 48 0.13 -2.72 8.73
C ALA A 48 -0.72 -2.20 9.92
N LEU A 49 -0.83 -0.89 10.05
CA LEU A 49 -1.63 -0.22 11.09
C LEU A 49 -3.11 -0.07 10.70
N ALA A 50 -3.44 -0.24 9.43
CA ALA A 50 -4.80 -0.17 8.93
C ALA A 50 -5.67 -1.27 9.57
N PRO A 51 -6.91 -0.96 9.99
CA PRO A 51 -7.84 -1.98 10.47
C PRO A 51 -8.21 -2.92 9.32
N TRP A 52 -7.87 -4.20 9.47
CA TRP A 52 -8.17 -5.23 8.47
C TRP A 52 -9.54 -5.85 8.75
N PRO A 53 -10.50 -5.77 7.81
CA PRO A 53 -11.89 -6.19 8.03
C PRO A 53 -12.06 -7.70 8.30
N VAL A 54 -11.02 -8.51 8.07
CA VAL A 54 -11.08 -9.96 8.27
C VAL A 54 -10.83 -10.37 9.73
N GLN A 55 -10.29 -9.48 10.57
CA GLN A 55 -9.97 -9.79 11.97
C GLN A 55 -11.22 -9.66 12.87
N ASP A 56 -12.15 -8.75 12.57
CA ASP A 56 -13.39 -8.57 13.33
C ASP A 56 -14.36 -9.76 13.20
N ALA A 57 -14.32 -10.47 12.06
CA ALA A 57 -15.19 -11.62 11.81
C ALA A 57 -14.78 -12.90 12.57
N ARG A 58 -13.54 -12.99 13.10
CA ARG A 58 -13.09 -14.16 13.88
C ARG A 58 -13.30 -14.01 15.38
N GLY A 59 -13.43 -12.79 15.90
CA GLY A 59 -13.67 -12.53 17.33
C GLY A 59 -15.15 -12.56 17.73
N SER A 60 -16.06 -12.65 16.76
CA SER A 60 -17.51 -12.63 16.94
C SER A 60 -18.18 -14.01 16.78
N LEU A 61 -17.38 -15.06 16.57
CA LEU A 61 -17.88 -16.44 16.65
C LEU A 61 -18.01 -16.82 18.15
N PRO A 62 -19.23 -17.16 18.61
CA PRO A 62 -19.52 -17.49 20.01
C PRO A 62 -18.85 -18.78 20.49
#